data_AF-A0A848UUM2-F1
#
_entry.id   AF-A0A848UUM2-F1
#
_cell.length_a   1.000
_cell.length_b   1.000
_cell.length_c   1.000
_cell.angle_alpha   90.00
_cell.angle_beta   90.00
_cell.angle_gamma   90.00
#
_symmetry.space_group_name_H-M   'P 1'
#
loop_
_entity.id
_entity.type
_entity.pdbx_description
1 polymer ?
#
loop_
_entity_poly.entity_id
_entity_poly.type
_entity_poly.pdbx_seq_one_letter_code
_entity_poly.pdbx_strand_id
1 'polypeptide(L)'
;TIWQYKWGKKKRSFPMKLGYFGPLGFAVCFLSSLIGATGAVLNPFYLNYGVEKEELVATKAANSFFVAIVQIGTYAKFGALDGELWWYGLAIGLGAACGNFWGKKLLGKMSLKSFRIAVIAMMVTSGVVMVVQQLWPFL
;
A
#
# COMPACT_ATOMS: atom_id res chain seq x y z
N THR A 1 -1.62 -13.25 18.48
CA THR A 1 -1.16 -14.48 19.15
C THR A 1 0.24 -14.85 18.70
N ILE A 2 1.21 -14.71 19.60
CA ILE A 2 2.66 -14.88 19.43
C ILE A 2 3.07 -16.31 19.00
N TRP A 3 2.15 -17.27 19.07
CA TRP A 3 2.37 -18.69 18.78
C TRP A 3 2.35 -19.07 17.29
N GLN A 4 2.14 -18.10 16.39
CA GLN A 4 2.15 -18.34 14.95
C GLN A 4 3.50 -18.00 14.28
N TYR A 5 4.43 -17.39 15.02
CA TYR A 5 5.79 -17.08 14.56
C TYR A 5 6.72 -18.28 14.75
N LYS A 6 6.40 -19.41 14.09
CA LYS A 6 7.30 -20.56 13.95
C LYS A 6 8.40 -20.25 12.93
N TRP A 7 9.35 -19.41 13.35
CA TRP A 7 10.69 -19.18 12.76
C TRP A 7 10.97 -19.96 11.47
N GLY A 8 10.55 -19.43 10.32
CA GLY A 8 11.15 -19.69 9.00
C GLY A 8 11.34 -21.15 8.55
N LYS A 9 10.74 -22.16 9.18
CA LYS A 9 11.05 -23.59 8.93
C LYS A 9 10.04 -24.36 8.09
N LYS A 10 8.94 -23.75 7.64
CA LYS A 10 8.09 -24.34 6.58
C LYS A 10 8.11 -23.47 5.34
N LYS A 11 8.82 -23.96 4.31
CA LYS A 11 8.96 -23.30 3.00
C LYS A 11 7.64 -23.18 2.22
N ARG A 12 6.60 -23.97 2.55
CA ARG A 12 5.27 -23.93 1.91
C ARG A 12 4.18 -24.40 2.89
N SER A 13 3.14 -23.58 3.07
CA SER A 13 1.94 -23.92 3.86
C SER A 13 0.83 -24.52 3.00
N PHE A 14 0.74 -24.22 1.70
CA PHE A 14 -0.25 -24.77 0.76
C PHE A 14 0.30 -24.82 -0.68
N PRO A 15 -0.04 -25.84 -1.49
CA PRO A 15 0.32 -25.87 -2.91
C PRO A 15 -0.56 -24.88 -3.68
N MET A 16 0.00 -23.73 -4.04
CA MET A 16 -0.70 -22.74 -4.85
C MET A 16 -0.43 -23.01 -6.35
N LYS A 17 -1.50 -23.15 -7.13
CA LYS A 17 -1.44 -23.29 -8.60
C LYS A 17 -1.64 -21.92 -9.25
N LEU A 18 -0.99 -21.68 -10.40
CA LEU A 18 -1.00 -20.41 -11.13
C LEU A 18 -2.43 -19.92 -11.48
N GLY A 19 -3.37 -20.85 -11.72
CA GLY A 19 -4.77 -20.53 -12.04
C GLY A 19 -5.57 -19.86 -10.92
N TYR A 20 -5.16 -19.98 -9.65
CA TYR A 20 -5.84 -19.30 -8.54
C TYR A 20 -5.46 -17.82 -8.40
N PHE A 21 -4.37 -17.37 -9.05
CA PHE A 21 -3.96 -15.97 -9.01
C PHE A 21 -4.92 -15.03 -9.75
N GLY A 22 -5.63 -15.50 -10.77
CA GLY A 22 -6.63 -14.71 -11.48
C GLY A 22 -7.77 -14.23 -10.57
N PRO A 23 -8.59 -15.14 -10.01
CA PRO A 23 -9.68 -14.76 -9.12
C PRO A 23 -9.21 -14.11 -7.81
N LEU A 24 -8.06 -14.54 -7.27
CA LEU A 24 -7.48 -13.93 -6.08
C LEU A 24 -7.01 -12.49 -6.35
N GLY A 25 -6.35 -12.26 -7.48
CA GLY A 25 -5.92 -10.95 -7.93
C GLY A 25 -7.12 -10.02 -8.14
N PHE A 26 -8.19 -10.51 -8.76
CA PHE A 26 -9.43 -9.74 -8.92
C PHE A 26 -10.05 -9.36 -7.57
N ALA A 27 -10.25 -10.33 -6.67
CA ALA A 27 -10.83 -10.08 -5.35
C ALA A 27 -10.00 -9.09 -4.54
N VAL A 28 -8.68 -9.20 -4.58
CA VAL A 28 -7.80 -8.30 -3.82
C VAL A 28 -7.70 -6.93 -4.46
N CYS A 29 -7.66 -6.82 -5.79
CA CYS A 29 -7.75 -5.52 -6.47
C CYS A 29 -9.08 -4.82 -6.16
N PHE A 30 -10.19 -5.55 -6.17
CA PHE A 30 -11.51 -5.03 -5.81
C PHE A 30 -11.53 -4.52 -4.35
N LEU A 31 -11.12 -5.35 -3.39
CA LEU A 31 -11.03 -4.96 -1.99
C LEU A 31 -10.04 -3.82 -1.76
N SER A 32 -8.94 -3.77 -2.53
CA SER A 32 -7.93 -2.73 -2.41
C SER A 32 -8.43 -1.41 -2.95
N SER A 33 -9.28 -1.42 -3.97
CA SER A 33 -9.93 -0.22 -4.47
C SER A 33 -11.00 0.32 -3.51
N LEU A 34 -11.60 -0.54 -2.67
CA LEU A 34 -12.59 -0.13 -1.67
C LEU A 34 -11.96 0.35 -0.36
N ILE A 35 -10.94 -0.35 0.14
CA ILE A 35 -10.41 -0.17 1.50
C ILE A 35 -9.01 0.49 1.50
N GLY A 36 -8.36 0.57 0.34
CA GLY A 36 -7.07 1.27 0.16
C GLY A 36 -5.82 0.54 0.64
N ALA A 37 -5.92 -0.64 1.27
CA ALA A 37 -4.75 -1.28 1.90
C ALA A 37 -4.76 -2.82 2.02
N THR A 38 -5.39 -3.56 1.10
CA THR A 38 -5.40 -5.06 1.14
C THR A 38 -4.22 -5.73 0.45
N GLY A 39 -3.25 -4.98 -0.11
CA GLY A 39 -2.09 -5.54 -0.79
C GLY A 39 -1.21 -6.46 0.08
N ALA A 40 -1.29 -6.38 1.42
CA ALA A 40 -0.59 -7.28 2.33
C ALA A 40 -1.16 -8.71 2.31
N VAL A 41 -2.41 -8.88 1.88
CA VAL A 41 -3.10 -10.19 1.81
C VAL A 41 -2.47 -11.09 0.76
N LEU A 42 -1.86 -10.56 -0.31
CA LEU A 42 -1.18 -11.35 -1.34
C LEU A 42 0.18 -11.90 -0.90
N ASN A 43 0.84 -11.28 0.09
CA ASN A 43 2.20 -11.64 0.47
C ASN A 43 2.33 -13.11 0.93
N PRO A 44 1.44 -13.67 1.78
CA PRO A 44 1.48 -15.08 2.17
C PRO A 44 1.27 -16.04 1.00
N PHE A 45 0.49 -15.63 -0.01
CA PHE A 45 0.19 -16.44 -1.19
C PHE A 45 1.39 -16.53 -2.15
N TYR A 46 2.03 -15.41 -2.44
CA TYR A 46 3.28 -15.38 -3.20
C TYR A 46 4.42 -16.13 -2.50
N LEU A 47 4.58 -15.95 -1.18
CA LEU A 47 5.57 -16.70 -0.39
C LEU A 47 5.32 -18.21 -0.44
N ASN A 48 4.05 -18.66 -0.40
CA ASN A 48 3.69 -20.07 -0.53
C ASN A 48 3.92 -20.64 -1.94
N TYR A 49 3.90 -19.80 -2.97
CA TYR A 49 4.27 -20.16 -4.34
C TYR A 49 5.78 -20.37 -4.51
N GLY A 50 6.59 -19.88 -3.56
CA GLY A 50 8.05 -20.02 -3.54
C GLY A 50 8.79 -18.80 -4.09
N VAL A 51 8.10 -17.67 -4.24
CA VAL A 51 8.66 -16.40 -4.73
C VAL A 51 9.66 -15.85 -3.71
N GLU A 52 10.85 -15.47 -4.18
CA GLU A 52 11.88 -14.87 -3.34
C GLU A 52 11.53 -13.42 -2.96
N LYS A 53 12.22 -12.86 -1.96
CA LYS A 53 11.85 -11.58 -1.35
C LYS A 53 11.88 -10.43 -2.36
N GLU A 54 12.86 -10.46 -3.24
CA GLU A 54 13.08 -9.48 -4.31
C GLU A 54 11.97 -9.54 -5.36
N GLU A 55 11.63 -10.76 -5.82
CA GLU A 55 10.57 -11.00 -6.80
C GLU A 55 9.18 -10.62 -6.26
N LEU A 56 8.95 -10.82 -4.96
CA LEU A 56 7.76 -10.39 -4.23
C LEU A 56 7.58 -8.87 -4.27
N VAL A 57 8.65 -8.14 -3.96
CA VAL A 57 8.64 -6.67 -3.99
C VAL A 57 8.42 -6.17 -5.42
N ALA A 58 9.10 -6.76 -6.40
CA ALA A 58 8.95 -6.40 -7.80
C ALA A 58 7.51 -6.64 -8.31
N THR A 59 6.93 -7.80 -7.98
CA THR A 59 5.57 -8.16 -8.39
C THR A 59 4.53 -7.27 -7.72
N LYS A 60 4.71 -6.93 -6.43
CA LYS A 60 3.83 -5.99 -5.73
C LYS A 60 3.88 -4.59 -6.34
N ALA A 61 5.08 -4.13 -6.69
CA ALA A 61 5.27 -2.84 -7.34
C ALA A 61 4.58 -2.82 -8.72
N ALA A 62 4.79 -3.85 -9.54
CA ALA A 62 4.15 -3.99 -10.83
C ALA A 62 2.62 -4.04 -10.71
N ASN A 63 2.08 -4.85 -9.80
CA ASN A 63 0.64 -4.94 -9.57
C ASN A 63 0.03 -3.59 -9.16
N SER A 64 0.67 -2.89 -8.23
CA SER A 64 0.20 -1.56 -7.79
C SER A 64 0.24 -0.53 -8.92
N PHE A 65 1.26 -0.60 -9.78
CA PHE A 65 1.39 0.24 -10.96
C PHE A 65 0.25 0.00 -11.97
N PHE A 66 -0.05 -1.27 -12.29
CA PHE A 66 -1.17 -1.60 -13.18
C PHE A 66 -2.52 -1.18 -12.60
N VAL A 67 -2.75 -1.38 -11.30
CA VAL A 67 -3.97 -0.91 -10.62
C VAL A 67 -4.12 0.61 -10.77
N ALA A 68 -3.05 1.37 -10.56
CA ALA A 68 -3.08 2.82 -10.71
C ALA A 68 -3.43 3.26 -12.16
N ILE A 69 -2.89 2.59 -13.18
CA ILE A 69 -3.23 2.86 -14.59
C ILE A 69 -4.72 2.59 -14.84
N VAL A 70 -5.24 1.46 -14.37
CA VAL A 70 -6.65 1.10 -14.53
C VAL A 70 -7.55 2.11 -13.81
N GLN A 71 -7.19 2.58 -12.62
CA GLN A 71 -7.93 3.62 -11.90
C GLN A 71 -7.97 4.94 -12.67
N ILE A 72 -6.83 5.42 -13.17
CA ILE A 72 -6.77 6.65 -13.98
C ILE A 72 -7.68 6.52 -15.23
N GLY A 73 -7.56 5.41 -15.96
CA GLY A 73 -8.38 5.15 -17.14
C GLY A 73 -9.88 5.05 -16.81
N THR A 74 -10.21 4.46 -15.67
CA THR A 74 -11.60 4.37 -15.19
C THR A 74 -12.14 5.76 -14.86
N TYR A 75 -11.41 6.57 -14.09
CA TYR A 75 -11.84 7.93 -13.75
C TYR A 75 -11.97 8.83 -14.98
N ALA A 76 -11.07 8.69 -15.96
CA ALA A 76 -11.18 9.39 -17.23
C ALA A 76 -12.43 8.97 -18.03
N LYS A 77 -12.71 7.65 -18.13
CA LYS A 77 -13.86 7.15 -18.89
C LYS A 77 -15.21 7.50 -18.25
N PHE A 78 -15.28 7.49 -16.92
CA PHE A 78 -16.50 7.82 -16.17
C PHE A 78 -16.72 9.35 -16.02
N GLY A 79 -15.87 10.19 -16.63
CA GLY A 79 -15.98 11.65 -16.53
C GLY A 79 -15.66 12.20 -15.15
N ALA A 80 -15.11 11.39 -14.24
CA ALA A 80 -14.69 11.83 -12.92
C ALA A 80 -13.36 12.60 -12.94
N LEU A 81 -12.62 12.52 -14.06
CA LEU A 81 -11.36 13.22 -14.28
C LEU A 81 -11.55 14.31 -15.36
N ASP A 82 -12.11 15.44 -14.93
CA ASP A 82 -12.42 16.60 -15.79
C ASP A 82 -11.22 17.56 -15.91
N GLY A 83 -11.25 18.48 -16.90
CA GLY A 83 -10.09 19.22 -17.43
C GLY A 83 -9.04 19.69 -16.40
N GLU A 84 -9.43 20.43 -15.37
CA GLU A 84 -8.48 20.93 -14.34
C GLU A 84 -7.91 19.82 -13.45
N LEU A 85 -8.65 18.73 -13.22
CA LEU A 85 -8.18 17.59 -12.41
C LEU A 85 -7.01 16.86 -13.08
N TRP A 86 -6.85 16.94 -14.39
CA TRP A 86 -5.64 16.44 -15.05
C TRP A 86 -4.41 17.20 -14.61
N TRP A 87 -4.49 18.53 -14.52
CA TRP A 87 -3.37 19.35 -14.06
C TRP A 87 -3.06 19.11 -12.59
N TYR A 88 -4.09 19.05 -11.74
CA TYR A 88 -3.93 18.69 -10.33
C TYR A 88 -3.36 17.28 -10.15
N GLY A 89 -3.84 16.30 -10.92
CA GLY A 89 -3.33 14.93 -10.89
C GLY A 89 -1.87 14.83 -11.30
N LEU A 90 -1.46 15.60 -12.32
CA LEU A 90 -0.07 15.67 -12.77
C LEU A 90 0.82 16.38 -11.75
N ALA A 91 0.35 17.50 -11.17
CA ALA A 91 1.04 18.21 -10.11
C ALA A 91 1.22 17.34 -8.84
N ILE A 92 0.16 16.63 -8.42
CA ILE A 92 0.21 15.70 -7.29
C ILE A 92 1.14 14.52 -7.62
N GLY A 93 1.08 13.98 -8.84
CA GLY A 93 1.94 12.88 -9.28
C GLY A 93 3.42 13.26 -9.26
N LEU A 94 3.77 14.44 -9.79
CA LEU A 94 5.13 14.99 -9.74
C LEU A 94 5.55 15.29 -8.30
N GLY A 95 4.67 15.90 -7.50
CA GLY A 95 4.91 16.17 -6.09
C GLY A 95 5.19 14.89 -5.30
N ALA A 96 4.41 13.83 -5.54
CA ALA A 96 4.60 12.52 -4.91
C ALA A 96 5.91 11.86 -5.35
N ALA A 97 6.27 11.94 -6.64
CA ALA A 97 7.53 11.42 -7.15
C ALA A 97 8.75 12.13 -6.53
N CYS A 98 8.74 13.46 -6.52
CA CYS A 98 9.75 14.29 -5.87
C CYS A 98 9.81 14.02 -4.36
N GLY A 99 8.66 13.94 -3.70
CA GLY A 99 8.52 13.63 -2.29
C GLY A 99 9.10 12.26 -1.94
N ASN A 100 8.84 11.23 -2.76
CA ASN A 100 9.43 9.91 -2.57
C ASN A 100 10.95 9.91 -2.76
N PHE A 101 11.45 10.65 -3.76
CA PHE A 101 12.89 10.76 -3.99
C PHE A 101 13.61 11.41 -2.80
N TRP A 102 13.10 12.55 -2.34
CA TRP A 102 13.65 13.26 -1.18
C TRP A 102 13.43 12.50 0.12
N GLY A 103 12.26 11.90 0.31
CA GLY A 103 11.92 11.07 1.45
C GLY A 103 12.85 9.87 1.58
N LYS A 104 13.16 9.18 0.49
CA LYS A 104 14.15 8.08 0.48
C LYS A 104 15.54 8.57 0.92
N LYS A 105 15.96 9.74 0.44
CA LYS A 105 17.24 10.35 0.82
C LYS A 105 17.28 10.78 2.28
N LEU A 106 16.18 11.32 2.80
CA LEU A 106 16.02 11.71 4.20
C LEU A 106 16.02 10.48 5.12
N LEU A 107 15.25 9.44 4.76
CA LEU A 107 15.18 8.16 5.46
C LEU A 107 16.55 7.49 5.54
N GLY A 108 17.33 7.51 4.45
CA GLY A 108 18.68 6.97 4.43
C GLY A 108 19.66 7.68 5.37
N LYS A 109 19.37 8.92 5.78
CA LYS A 109 20.17 9.68 6.75
C LYS A 109 19.66 9.57 8.19
N MET A 110 18.49 8.98 8.43
CA MET A 110 17.90 8.88 9.76
C MET A 110 18.41 7.65 10.52
N SER A 111 18.69 7.84 11.81
CA SER A 111 18.93 6.73 12.73
C SER A 111 17.62 5.96 13.02
N LEU A 112 17.74 4.68 13.36
CA LEU A 112 16.58 3.83 13.69
C LEU A 112 15.74 4.42 14.86
N LYS A 113 16.41 5.08 15.82
CA LYS A 113 15.76 5.75 16.96
C LYS A 113 14.94 6.96 16.49
N SER A 114 15.52 7.83 15.67
CA SER A 114 14.84 9.02 15.14
C SER A 114 13.64 8.63 14.28
N PHE A 115 13.77 7.58 13.46
CA PHE A 115 12.65 7.08 12.66
C PHE A 115 11.50 6.60 13.53
N ARG A 116 11.80 5.81 14.57
CA ARG A 116 10.78 5.32 15.51
C ARG A 116 10.08 6.46 16.24
N ILE A 117 10.82 7.46 16.71
CA ILE A 117 10.23 8.64 17.38
C ILE A 117 9.31 9.40 16.42
N ALA A 118 9.74 9.63 15.17
CA ALA A 118 8.92 10.32 14.18
C ALA A 118 7.61 9.57 13.87
N VAL A 119 7.67 8.24 13.74
CA VAL A 119 6.48 7.41 13.52
C VAL A 119 5.54 7.46 14.73
N ILE A 120 6.06 7.32 15.96
CA ILE A 120 5.24 7.39 17.18
C ILE A 120 4.58 8.78 17.30
N ALA A 121 5.34 9.85 17.06
CA ALA A 121 4.81 11.21 17.10
C ALA A 121 3.66 11.38 16.10
N MET A 122 3.82 10.91 14.85
CA MET A 122 2.74 10.93 13.85
C MET A 122 1.52 10.10 14.26
N MET A 123 1.72 8.94 14.88
CA MET A 123 0.60 8.11 15.36
C MET A 123 -0.17 8.81 16.47
N VAL A 124 0.53 9.44 17.42
CA VAL A 124 -0.10 10.17 18.52
C VAL A 124 -0.86 11.39 18.00
N THR A 125 -0.25 12.19 17.13
CA THR A 125 -0.92 13.37 16.57
C THR A 125 -2.17 12.99 15.78
N SER A 126 -2.11 11.93 14.96
CA SER A 126 -3.27 11.40 14.24
C SER A 126 -4.38 10.98 15.19
N GLY A 127 -4.04 10.25 16.26
CA GLY A 127 -5.00 9.84 17.28
C GLY A 127 -5.68 11.03 17.98
N VAL A 128 -4.91 12.05 18.36
CA VAL A 128 -5.45 13.28 18.97
C VAL A 128 -6.38 14.00 18.00
N VAL A 129 -5.97 14.16 16.73
CA VAL A 129 -6.82 14.79 15.70
C VAL A 129 -8.13 14.04 15.53
N MET A 130 -8.10 12.70 15.50
CA MET A 130 -9.30 11.88 15.39
C MET A 130 -10.25 12.10 16.58
N VAL A 131 -9.73 12.14 17.81
CA VAL A 131 -10.53 12.36 19.02
C VAL A 131 -11.14 13.77 19.01
N VAL A 132 -10.36 14.78 18.66
CA VAL A 132 -10.84 16.17 18.56
C VAL A 132 -11.93 16.30 17.49
N GLN A 133 -11.71 15.73 16.31
CA GLN A 133 -12.72 15.73 15.24
C GLN A 133 -14.01 15.01 15.66
N GLN A 134 -13.91 13.95 16.45
CA GLN A 134 -15.07 13.23 16.94
C GLN A 134 -15.81 13.97 18.07
N LEU A 135 -15.11 14.79 18.88
CA LEU A 135 -15.70 15.57 19.97
C LEU A 135 -16.30 16.90 19.50
N TRP A 136 -15.76 17.49 18.43
CA TRP A 136 -16.26 18.74 17.83
C TRP A 136 -17.75 18.73 17.46
N PRO A 137 -18.35 17.68 16.86
CA PRO A 137 -19.78 17.66 16.56
C PRO A 137 -20.70 17.55 17.79
N PHE A 138 -20.17 17.36 19.00
CA PHE A 138 -20.94 17.27 20.26
C PHE A 138 -20.77 18.50 21.18
N LEU A 139 -20.00 19.51 20.75
CA LEU A 139 -19.71 20.75 21.47
C LEU A 139 -20.35 21.94 20.74
#